data_AF-A0A8V1A6T0-F1
#
_entry.id   AF-A0A8V1A6T0-F1
#
_cell.length_a   1.000
_cell.length_b   1.000
_cell.length_c   1.000
_cell.angle_alpha   90.00
_cell.angle_beta   90.00
_cell.angle_gamma   90.00
#
_symmetry.space_group_name_H-M   'P 1'
#
loop_
_entity.id
_entity.type
_entity.pdbx_description
1 polymer ?
#
loop_
_entity_poly.entity_id
_entity_poly.type
_entity_poly.pdbx_seq_one_letter_code
_entity_poly.pdbx_strand_id
1 'polypeptide(L)'
;MAQRTLPLPRQQSFSPPVVPNPFVYPGRLSAGDKLRLVLLGIILLPLRAICMVILLLLSWLSASVATFRHTGGASVPLKGWRRSMIQATLSCLTRTLFFVMGFRVKVKGKVASLQEAPVFVAAPHSSFFDAIVSALTGMPSIVSRAENLSTPVFGTILSSLQPVAVSRQDPDSRKSTVTEITSRALSRGQWPQILIFPEGTCTNRSCLITFKQGAFIPGVPVQPVLLRYPNKLDTVTWTWQGYSLKELCIMTLCQLFTRVEVEFLPVYVPTEEERNDPILFANRVRQTMATALKVPVTDHTFEDCRLMISAGQLTLPMEAGLVEFTKISKKLNLKWNHVREQLDTFAAIASASKGGQIGIEEFAEYLKLPISDVLRELFLLFDRALLSGGSGSGQGESLVRGLGGLLTGGGHGGNLGGLVGGLVNLISEAAAQYNPEPPPLPRNHFTNVEASESEEIRQFRRLFVQLAGDDMEVSATELRNILNKVLSRHQDLKTDGFSLDTCRSMVAVMDTDTNGKLGFEEFKYLWNNIKKWQCAYKRCDTNQSGILERAQLPAALRAAGFQLNEQLCQVIMRRYASEDGSMDFNNFISCLVRLDSMFRAFKSLDRNGNGQIKMTIEDWLQLTMYS
;
A
#
# COMPACT_ATOMS: atom_id res chain seq x y z
N MET A 1 48.26 -0.85 -6.66
CA MET A 1 47.74 -1.16 -5.31
C MET A 1 46.58 -0.23 -5.01
N ALA A 2 45.42 -0.81 -4.71
CA ALA A 2 44.18 -0.11 -4.39
C ALA A 2 43.98 -0.05 -2.86
N GLN A 3 43.36 1.01 -2.35
CA GLN A 3 42.51 1.03 -1.13
C GLN A 3 41.80 2.39 -1.03
N ARG A 4 40.50 2.45 -1.37
CA ARG A 4 39.33 2.36 -0.48
C ARG A 4 39.12 3.62 0.38
N THR A 5 38.31 4.55 -0.14
CA THR A 5 37.70 5.62 0.65
C THR A 5 36.50 5.07 1.44
N LEU A 6 36.53 5.37 2.75
CA LEU A 6 35.49 5.13 3.74
C LEU A 6 34.30 6.10 3.55
N PRO A 7 33.07 5.71 3.93
CA PRO A 7 31.91 6.58 3.87
C PRO A 7 31.97 7.69 4.93
N LEU A 8 31.55 8.89 4.55
CA LEU A 8 31.32 10.04 5.44
C LEU A 8 30.40 9.65 6.62
N PRO A 9 30.71 10.09 7.86
CA PRO A 9 29.87 9.83 9.01
C PRO A 9 28.58 10.66 8.94
N ARG A 10 27.43 9.97 8.93
CA ARG A 10 26.13 10.54 9.34
C ARG A 10 26.33 11.16 10.72
N GLN A 11 26.13 12.46 10.86
CA GLN A 11 26.06 13.06 12.20
C GLN A 11 24.91 12.42 12.97
N GLN A 12 25.26 11.81 14.09
CA GLN A 12 24.39 11.16 15.04
C GLN A 12 23.48 12.23 15.65
N SER A 13 22.16 12.05 15.53
CA SER A 13 21.22 12.67 16.47
C SER A 13 21.63 12.27 17.89
N PHE A 14 21.77 13.23 18.80
CA PHE A 14 22.13 12.99 20.21
C PHE A 14 20.95 12.49 21.06
N SER A 15 19.92 11.92 20.44
CA SER A 15 18.95 11.08 21.15
C SER A 15 18.51 9.94 20.22
N PRO A 16 18.74 8.66 20.55
CA PRO A 16 18.10 7.59 19.80
C PRO A 16 16.57 7.78 19.86
N PRO A 17 15.83 7.44 18.78
CA PRO A 17 14.37 7.51 18.82
C PRO A 17 13.88 6.70 20.04
N VAL A 18 12.95 7.27 20.82
CA VAL A 18 12.43 6.67 22.07
C VAL A 18 11.97 5.23 21.84
N VAL A 19 11.53 4.93 20.62
CA VAL A 19 11.21 3.58 20.15
C VAL A 19 11.83 3.37 18.75
N PRO A 20 12.58 2.28 18.51
CA PRO A 20 13.10 1.94 17.19
C PRO A 20 11.98 1.75 16.16
N ASN A 21 12.21 2.10 14.89
CA ASN A 21 11.23 1.91 13.82
C ASN A 21 10.85 0.41 13.72
N PRO A 22 9.57 0.03 13.95
CA PRO A 22 9.15 -1.37 13.94
C PRO A 22 9.10 -2.02 12.55
N PHE A 23 9.18 -1.23 11.48
CA PHE A 23 8.98 -1.68 10.10
C PHE A 23 10.26 -1.78 9.27
N VAL A 24 11.41 -1.51 9.90
CA VAL A 24 12.72 -1.56 9.24
C VAL A 24 13.59 -2.61 9.92
N TYR A 25 14.17 -3.48 9.10
CA TYR A 25 15.15 -4.44 9.55
C TYR A 25 16.33 -4.40 8.59
N PRO A 26 17.44 -3.72 8.94
CA PRO A 26 18.62 -3.67 8.10
C PRO A 26 19.33 -5.03 8.16
N GLY A 27 18.84 -5.97 7.36
CA GLY A 27 19.34 -7.35 7.27
C GLY A 27 20.73 -7.44 6.66
N ARG A 28 21.77 -7.01 7.40
CA ARG A 28 23.16 -7.18 6.99
C ARG A 28 23.74 -8.45 7.61
N LEU A 29 23.68 -9.54 6.86
CA LEU A 29 24.44 -10.76 7.17
C LEU A 29 25.94 -10.48 7.03
N SER A 30 26.74 -10.92 8.00
CA SER A 30 28.19 -10.92 7.86
C SER A 30 28.63 -11.86 6.73
N ALA A 31 29.83 -11.65 6.17
CA ALA A 31 30.37 -12.56 5.16
C ALA A 31 30.49 -14.01 5.68
N GLY A 32 30.83 -14.17 6.97
CA GLY A 32 30.89 -15.47 7.63
C GLY A 32 29.51 -16.14 7.76
N ASP A 33 28.47 -15.38 8.10
CA ASP A 33 27.10 -15.91 8.19
C ASP A 33 26.58 -16.33 6.81
N LYS A 34 26.89 -15.55 5.76
CA LYS A 34 26.55 -15.90 4.37
C LYS A 34 27.24 -17.20 3.96
N LEU A 35 28.55 -17.33 4.20
CA LEU A 35 29.30 -18.54 3.89
C LEU A 35 28.71 -19.76 4.64
N ARG A 36 28.39 -19.59 5.92
CA ARG A 36 27.77 -20.64 6.74
C ARG A 36 26.40 -21.06 6.20
N LEU A 37 25.55 -20.11 5.83
CA LEU A 37 24.24 -20.39 5.23
C LEU A 37 24.37 -21.13 3.90
N VAL A 38 25.35 -20.77 3.06
CA VAL A 38 25.60 -21.46 1.78
C VAL A 38 26.06 -22.89 2.02
N LEU A 39 27.08 -23.10 2.88
CA LEU A 39 27.62 -24.43 3.15
C LEU A 39 26.57 -25.37 3.74
N LEU A 40 25.79 -24.90 4.72
CA LEU A 40 24.69 -25.68 5.29
C LEU A 40 23.53 -25.86 4.29
N GLY A 41 23.27 -24.84 3.48
CA GLY A 41 22.18 -24.82 2.51
C GLY A 41 22.30 -25.89 1.42
N ILE A 42 23.52 -26.22 0.98
CA ILE A 42 23.77 -27.26 -0.03
C ILE A 42 23.14 -28.60 0.38
N ILE A 43 23.15 -28.92 1.67
CA ILE A 43 22.62 -30.19 2.20
C ILE A 43 21.21 -29.99 2.78
N LEU A 44 21.01 -28.99 3.63
CA LEU A 44 19.76 -28.82 4.37
C LEU A 44 18.61 -28.39 3.49
N LEU A 45 18.83 -27.46 2.55
CA LEU A 45 17.77 -26.90 1.74
C LEU A 45 17.07 -27.95 0.86
N PRO A 46 17.76 -28.77 0.05
CA PRO A 46 17.08 -29.77 -0.78
C PRO A 46 16.37 -30.83 0.07
N LEU A 47 17.02 -31.31 1.14
CA LEU A 47 16.42 -32.29 2.05
C LEU A 47 15.13 -31.76 2.68
N ARG A 48 15.18 -30.54 3.24
CA ARG A 48 14.00 -29.91 3.86
C ARG A 48 12.93 -29.61 2.83
N ALA A 49 13.29 -29.11 1.65
CA ALA A 49 12.32 -28.82 0.59
C ALA A 49 11.52 -30.07 0.20
N ILE A 50 12.18 -31.22 0.01
CA ILE A 50 11.51 -32.48 -0.31
C ILE A 50 10.56 -32.90 0.82
N CYS A 51 11.06 -32.91 2.07
CA CYS A 51 10.23 -33.28 3.22
C CYS A 51 9.03 -32.34 3.41
N MET A 52 9.22 -31.03 3.21
CA MET A 52 8.15 -30.04 3.29
C MET A 52 7.08 -30.26 2.21
N VAL A 53 7.47 -30.53 0.96
CA VAL A 53 6.52 -30.82 -0.12
C VAL A 53 5.67 -32.03 0.23
N ILE A 54 6.27 -33.11 0.73
CA ILE A 54 5.54 -34.31 1.17
C ILE A 54 4.56 -33.95 2.30
N LEU A 55 5.00 -33.22 3.32
CA LEU A 55 4.14 -32.83 4.45
C LEU A 55 2.99 -31.89 4.04
N LEU A 56 3.22 -30.99 3.08
CA LEU A 56 2.19 -30.11 2.54
C LEU A 56 1.15 -30.90 1.74
N LEU A 57 1.58 -31.89 0.93
CA LEU A 57 0.66 -32.76 0.21
C LEU A 57 -0.18 -33.64 1.15
N LEU A 58 0.44 -34.17 2.21
CA LEU A 58 -0.28 -34.92 3.25
C LEU A 58 -1.28 -34.03 4.01
N SER A 59 -0.89 -32.80 4.31
CA SER A 59 -1.77 -31.81 4.95
C SER A 59 -2.95 -31.45 4.03
N TRP A 60 -2.67 -31.27 2.74
CA TRP A 60 -3.69 -31.02 1.71
C TRP A 60 -4.65 -32.20 1.55
N LEU A 61 -4.15 -33.43 1.54
CA LEU A 61 -5.00 -34.63 1.48
C LEU A 61 -5.91 -34.71 2.72
N SER A 62 -5.36 -34.50 3.91
CA SER A 62 -6.15 -34.49 5.16
C SER A 62 -7.20 -33.39 5.16
N ALA A 63 -6.85 -32.18 4.73
CA ALA A 63 -7.78 -31.05 4.58
C ALA A 63 -8.89 -31.37 3.58
N SER A 64 -8.53 -31.94 2.42
CA SER A 64 -9.47 -32.31 1.36
C SER A 64 -10.50 -33.35 1.84
N VAL A 65 -10.06 -34.37 2.59
CA VAL A 65 -10.95 -35.36 3.22
C VAL A 65 -11.88 -34.70 4.23
N ALA A 66 -11.35 -33.77 5.05
CA ALA A 66 -12.14 -33.07 6.06
C ALA A 66 -13.23 -32.17 5.45
N THR A 67 -12.95 -31.58 4.29
CA THR A 67 -13.87 -30.66 3.59
C THR A 67 -14.73 -31.36 2.54
N PHE A 68 -14.47 -32.63 2.21
CA PHE A 68 -15.19 -33.36 1.16
C PHE A 68 -16.70 -33.41 1.43
N ARG A 69 -17.51 -32.98 0.45
CA ARG A 69 -18.99 -32.92 0.53
C ARG A 69 -19.54 -32.15 1.75
N HIS A 70 -18.80 -31.19 2.32
CA HIS A 70 -19.34 -30.28 3.33
C HIS A 70 -20.27 -29.27 2.64
N THR A 71 -21.58 -29.45 2.78
CA THR A 71 -22.61 -28.68 2.04
C THR A 71 -22.88 -27.29 2.62
N GLY A 72 -22.39 -26.99 3.83
CA GLY A 72 -22.63 -25.72 4.51
C GLY A 72 -21.66 -24.58 4.19
N GLY A 73 -20.70 -24.79 3.27
CA GLY A 73 -19.70 -23.77 2.93
C GLY A 73 -18.86 -23.27 4.12
N ALA A 74 -18.28 -22.08 3.98
CA ALA A 74 -17.47 -21.44 5.03
C ALA A 74 -18.29 -20.89 6.21
N SER A 75 -19.63 -20.89 6.12
CA SER A 75 -20.57 -20.31 7.09
C SER A 75 -21.13 -21.32 8.11
N VAL A 76 -20.82 -22.61 7.98
CA VAL A 76 -21.24 -23.66 8.94
C VAL A 76 -20.00 -24.34 9.54
N PRO A 77 -19.86 -24.39 10.88
CA PRO A 77 -18.67 -24.96 11.51
C PRO A 77 -18.55 -26.46 11.24
N LEU A 78 -17.31 -26.92 11.04
CA LEU A 78 -17.00 -28.35 10.99
C LEU A 78 -17.21 -28.96 12.38
N LYS A 79 -17.99 -30.04 12.46
CA LYS A 79 -18.35 -30.74 13.70
C LYS A 79 -17.90 -32.20 13.69
N GLY A 80 -17.84 -32.80 14.88
CA GLY A 80 -17.57 -34.23 15.07
C GLY A 80 -16.21 -34.67 14.53
N TRP A 81 -16.18 -35.81 13.85
CA TRP A 81 -14.95 -36.45 13.38
C TRP A 81 -14.11 -35.57 12.44
N ARG A 82 -14.74 -34.72 11.61
CA ARG A 82 -14.03 -33.80 10.70
C ARG A 82 -13.15 -32.82 11.47
N ARG A 83 -13.71 -32.23 12.53
CA ARG A 83 -13.00 -31.28 13.39
C ARG A 83 -11.90 -31.96 14.19
N SER A 84 -12.20 -33.11 14.80
CA SER A 84 -11.20 -33.88 15.56
C SER A 84 -10.04 -34.33 14.68
N MET A 85 -10.32 -34.75 13.44
CA MET A 85 -9.30 -35.12 12.46
C MET A 85 -8.42 -33.93 12.09
N ILE A 86 -9.01 -32.77 11.78
CA ILE A 86 -8.21 -31.56 11.49
C ILE A 86 -7.34 -31.20 12.69
N GLN A 87 -7.92 -31.16 13.88
CA GLN A 87 -7.20 -30.78 15.09
C GLN A 87 -6.05 -31.74 15.40
N ALA A 88 -6.23 -33.05 15.26
CA ALA A 88 -5.17 -34.01 15.53
C ALA A 88 -4.13 -34.07 14.38
N THR A 89 -4.60 -34.33 13.16
CA THR A 89 -3.75 -34.61 12.00
C THR A 89 -3.04 -33.35 11.51
N LEU A 90 -3.75 -32.24 11.28
CA LEU A 90 -3.09 -31.01 10.80
C LEU A 90 -2.18 -30.41 11.87
N SER A 91 -2.51 -30.48 13.17
CA SER A 91 -1.58 -30.02 14.22
C SER A 91 -0.30 -30.84 14.22
N CYS A 92 -0.41 -32.18 14.10
CA CYS A 92 0.76 -33.06 14.03
C CYS A 92 1.62 -32.77 12.80
N LEU A 93 1.00 -32.70 11.62
CA LEU A 93 1.68 -32.40 10.36
C LEU A 93 2.33 -31.02 10.37
N THR A 94 1.65 -30.00 10.91
CA THR A 94 2.20 -28.63 10.99
C THR A 94 3.36 -28.56 11.99
N ARG A 95 3.27 -29.23 13.14
CA ARG A 95 4.40 -29.32 14.09
C ARG A 95 5.60 -30.01 13.45
N THR A 96 5.34 -31.08 12.70
CA THR A 96 6.38 -31.81 11.97
C THR A 96 6.99 -30.96 10.86
N LEU A 97 6.18 -30.19 10.14
CA LEU A 97 6.62 -29.25 9.10
C LEU A 97 7.58 -28.21 9.70
N PHE A 98 7.19 -27.54 10.78
CA PHE A 98 8.06 -26.56 11.44
C PHE A 98 9.33 -27.20 12.01
N PHE A 99 9.26 -28.42 12.55
CA PHE A 99 10.44 -29.15 12.98
C PHE A 99 11.40 -29.44 11.81
N VAL A 100 10.89 -29.91 10.66
CA VAL A 100 11.67 -30.12 9.44
C VAL A 100 12.29 -28.81 8.96
N MET A 101 11.58 -27.70 9.04
CA MET A 101 12.09 -26.36 8.72
C MET A 101 13.20 -25.89 9.68
N GLY A 102 13.46 -26.63 10.77
CA GLY A 102 14.51 -26.35 11.75
C GLY A 102 14.01 -25.64 13.01
N PHE A 103 12.70 -25.44 13.19
CA PHE A 103 12.18 -24.74 14.36
C PHE A 103 12.26 -25.59 15.63
N ARG A 104 12.85 -25.02 16.67
CA ARG A 104 12.84 -25.54 18.04
C ARG A 104 11.89 -24.70 18.87
N VAL A 105 10.70 -25.24 19.08
CA VAL A 105 9.60 -24.56 19.78
C VAL A 105 9.72 -24.81 21.27
N LYS A 106 9.76 -23.74 22.06
CA LYS A 106 9.65 -23.78 23.52
C LYS A 106 8.33 -23.14 23.92
N VAL A 107 7.49 -23.90 24.59
CA VAL A 107 6.17 -23.43 25.05
C VAL A 107 6.25 -23.07 26.53
N LYS A 108 5.68 -21.92 26.90
CA LYS A 108 5.49 -21.48 28.29
C LYS A 108 4.02 -21.16 28.53
N GLY A 109 3.55 -21.36 29.76
CA GLY A 109 2.15 -21.14 30.13
C GLY A 109 1.22 -22.27 29.67
N LYS A 110 -0.08 -22.07 29.91
CA LYS A 110 -1.14 -23.04 29.60
C LYS A 110 -2.06 -22.47 28.52
N VAL A 111 -2.35 -23.27 27.50
CA VAL A 111 -3.34 -22.92 26.48
C VAL A 111 -4.74 -22.93 27.12
N ALA A 112 -5.46 -21.83 26.97
CA ALA A 112 -6.83 -21.68 27.45
C ALA A 112 -7.78 -22.52 26.58
N SER A 113 -8.75 -23.13 27.23
CA SER A 113 -9.88 -23.77 26.58
C SER A 113 -10.79 -22.75 25.90
N LEU A 114 -11.64 -23.24 24.99
CA LEU A 114 -12.65 -22.44 24.29
C LEU A 114 -13.63 -21.75 25.26
N GLN A 115 -13.89 -22.36 26.42
CA GLN A 115 -14.76 -21.80 27.45
C GLN A 115 -14.08 -20.69 28.24
N GLU A 116 -12.78 -20.80 28.48
CA GLU A 116 -12.00 -19.78 29.19
C GLU A 116 -11.75 -18.55 28.31
N ALA A 117 -11.35 -18.75 27.04
CA ALA A 117 -11.09 -17.67 26.10
C ALA A 117 -11.41 -18.08 24.65
N PRO A 118 -12.46 -17.53 24.01
CA PRO A 118 -12.78 -17.84 22.61
C PRO A 118 -11.79 -17.25 21.59
N VAL A 119 -10.95 -16.27 21.98
CA VAL A 119 -10.02 -15.58 21.08
C VAL A 119 -8.59 -15.62 21.62
N PHE A 120 -7.65 -16.03 20.78
CA PHE A 120 -6.21 -15.87 20.99
C PHE A 120 -5.72 -14.59 20.31
N VAL A 121 -4.98 -13.78 21.05
CA VAL A 121 -4.36 -12.54 20.56
C VAL A 121 -2.86 -12.71 20.55
N ALA A 122 -2.25 -12.89 19.37
CA ALA A 122 -0.83 -13.19 19.24
C ALA A 122 0.01 -11.98 18.80
N ALA A 123 1.12 -11.71 19.49
CA ALA A 123 2.05 -10.62 19.16
C ALA A 123 3.47 -10.87 19.73
N PRO A 124 4.53 -10.23 19.20
CA PRO A 124 4.52 -9.41 18.00
C PRO A 124 4.44 -10.26 16.73
N HIS A 125 3.75 -9.77 15.70
CA HIS A 125 3.66 -10.48 14.43
C HIS A 125 4.94 -10.26 13.63
N SER A 126 5.77 -11.27 13.47
CA SER A 126 7.09 -11.21 12.87
C SER A 126 7.13 -11.62 11.41
N SER A 127 6.37 -12.67 11.07
CA SER A 127 6.27 -13.21 9.72
C SER A 127 5.21 -14.29 9.65
N PHE A 128 5.07 -14.90 8.47
CA PHE A 128 4.25 -16.10 8.28
C PHE A 128 4.69 -17.30 9.12
N PHE A 129 5.92 -17.34 9.65
CA PHE A 129 6.37 -18.42 10.55
C PHE A 129 5.64 -18.40 11.91
N ASP A 130 4.99 -17.29 12.28
CA ASP A 130 4.18 -17.22 13.49
C ASP A 130 2.95 -18.15 13.43
N ALA A 131 2.62 -18.66 12.24
CA ALA A 131 1.58 -19.68 12.05
C ALA A 131 1.84 -20.97 12.86
N ILE A 132 3.04 -21.17 13.41
CA ILE A 132 3.32 -22.25 14.39
C ILE A 132 2.35 -22.21 15.59
N VAL A 133 1.88 -21.02 15.99
CA VAL A 133 0.93 -20.86 17.08
C VAL A 133 -0.35 -21.66 16.81
N SER A 134 -0.83 -21.69 15.56
CA SER A 134 -2.02 -22.45 15.18
C SER A 134 -1.91 -23.93 15.54
N ALA A 135 -0.74 -24.54 15.35
CA ALA A 135 -0.53 -25.95 15.67
C ALA A 135 -0.39 -26.21 17.18
N LEU A 136 -0.03 -25.19 17.97
CA LEU A 136 0.04 -25.26 19.43
C LEU A 136 -1.34 -25.06 20.08
N THR A 137 -2.24 -24.33 19.41
CA THR A 137 -3.59 -24.00 19.90
C THR A 137 -4.68 -24.86 19.26
N GLY A 138 -4.35 -25.99 18.65
CA GLY A 138 -5.33 -26.95 18.14
C GLY A 138 -6.06 -26.50 16.88
N MET A 139 -5.37 -25.80 15.97
CA MET A 139 -5.88 -25.34 14.68
C MET A 139 -7.15 -24.48 14.79
N PRO A 140 -7.05 -23.30 15.45
CA PRO A 140 -8.14 -22.33 15.52
C PRO A 140 -8.51 -21.78 14.14
N SER A 141 -9.68 -21.13 14.07
CA SER A 141 -9.98 -20.25 12.93
C SER A 141 -9.00 -19.09 12.92
N ILE A 142 -8.52 -18.68 11.75
CA ILE A 142 -7.58 -17.56 11.62
C ILE A 142 -8.20 -16.42 10.82
N VAL A 143 -7.78 -15.19 11.11
CA VAL A 143 -8.09 -14.04 10.24
C VAL A 143 -7.03 -13.99 9.14
N SER A 144 -7.44 -14.12 7.88
CA SER A 144 -6.52 -14.18 6.73
C SER A 144 -7.00 -13.30 5.59
N ARG A 145 -6.05 -12.82 4.79
CA ARG A 145 -6.32 -12.21 3.49
C ARG A 145 -7.09 -13.16 2.59
N ALA A 146 -8.12 -12.67 1.90
CA ALA A 146 -8.96 -13.46 1.00
C ALA A 146 -8.15 -14.11 -0.13
N GLU A 147 -7.13 -13.43 -0.64
CA GLU A 147 -6.27 -13.92 -1.73
C GLU A 147 -5.45 -15.15 -1.33
N ASN A 148 -5.24 -15.40 -0.03
CA ASN A 148 -4.53 -16.59 0.43
C ASN A 148 -5.36 -17.88 0.18
N LEU A 149 -6.70 -17.75 0.05
CA LEU A 149 -7.59 -18.89 -0.16
C LEU A 149 -7.51 -19.46 -1.58
N SER A 150 -7.11 -18.64 -2.56
CA SER A 150 -6.94 -19.07 -3.96
C SER A 150 -5.55 -19.66 -4.23
N THR A 151 -4.66 -19.70 -3.23
CA THR A 151 -3.32 -20.27 -3.41
C THR A 151 -3.40 -21.80 -3.61
N PRO A 152 -2.81 -22.37 -4.68
CA PRO A 152 -2.84 -23.81 -4.91
C PRO A 152 -2.29 -24.61 -3.72
N VAL A 153 -2.92 -25.74 -3.38
CA VAL A 153 -2.59 -26.61 -2.24
C VAL A 153 -2.83 -25.95 -0.87
N PHE A 154 -2.16 -24.83 -0.59
CA PHE A 154 -2.26 -24.11 0.67
C PHE A 154 -3.67 -23.55 0.94
N GLY A 155 -4.37 -23.10 -0.10
CA GLY A 155 -5.73 -22.55 -0.01
C GLY A 155 -6.74 -23.56 0.54
N THR A 156 -6.63 -24.84 0.16
CA THR A 156 -7.49 -25.91 0.70
C THR A 156 -7.19 -26.20 2.17
N ILE A 157 -5.90 -26.26 2.54
CA ILE A 157 -5.48 -26.42 3.94
C ILE A 157 -6.04 -25.28 4.77
N LEU A 158 -5.85 -24.05 4.31
CA LEU A 158 -6.34 -22.86 4.97
C LEU A 158 -7.87 -22.86 5.07
N SER A 159 -8.58 -23.22 4.00
CA SER A 159 -10.06 -23.32 3.98
C SER A 159 -10.59 -24.33 5.00
N SER A 160 -9.86 -25.42 5.27
CA SER A 160 -10.24 -26.40 6.29
C SER A 160 -10.22 -25.83 7.71
N LEU A 161 -9.45 -24.77 7.96
CA LEU A 161 -9.45 -24.03 9.23
C LEU A 161 -10.64 -23.07 9.37
N GLN A 162 -11.46 -22.95 8.33
CA GLN A 162 -12.60 -22.03 8.23
C GLN A 162 -12.19 -20.61 8.63
N PRO A 163 -11.29 -19.97 7.88
CA PRO A 163 -10.74 -18.67 8.25
C PRO A 163 -11.80 -17.57 8.10
N VAL A 164 -11.63 -16.49 8.87
CA VAL A 164 -12.34 -15.24 8.61
C VAL A 164 -11.57 -14.51 7.52
N ALA A 165 -12.12 -14.49 6.31
CA ALA A 165 -11.49 -13.89 5.15
C ALA A 165 -11.66 -12.36 5.17
N VAL A 166 -10.56 -11.64 4.94
CA VAL A 166 -10.55 -10.17 4.89
C VAL A 166 -10.01 -9.74 3.55
N SER A 167 -10.80 -8.99 2.79
CA SER A 167 -10.32 -8.23 1.63
C SER A 167 -9.85 -6.86 2.10
N ARG A 168 -8.67 -6.45 1.63
CA ARG A 168 -8.15 -5.11 1.88
C ARG A 168 -8.68 -4.08 0.88
N GLN A 169 -9.22 -4.56 -0.24
CA GLN A 169 -9.76 -3.75 -1.32
C GLN A 169 -11.23 -3.41 -1.06
N ASP A 170 -11.96 -4.31 -0.41
CA ASP A 170 -13.37 -4.12 -0.05
C ASP A 170 -13.50 -3.55 1.39
N PRO A 171 -14.05 -2.34 1.59
CA PRO A 171 -14.25 -1.74 2.90
C PRO A 171 -15.37 -2.42 3.70
N ASP A 172 -16.37 -3.00 3.04
CA ASP A 172 -17.47 -3.73 3.68
C ASP A 172 -16.98 -5.08 4.19
N SER A 173 -15.95 -5.64 3.56
CA SER A 173 -15.23 -6.81 4.08
C SER A 173 -14.72 -6.60 5.49
N ARG A 174 -14.30 -5.38 5.89
CA ARG A 174 -13.88 -5.09 7.27
C ARG A 174 -15.04 -5.16 8.26
N LYS A 175 -16.22 -4.65 7.88
CA LYS A 175 -17.44 -4.76 8.71
C LYS A 175 -17.87 -6.22 8.81
N SER A 176 -17.92 -6.93 7.68
CA SER A 176 -18.22 -8.36 7.62
C SER A 176 -17.27 -9.19 8.49
N THR A 177 -15.96 -8.88 8.46
CA THR A 177 -14.94 -9.52 9.31
C THR A 177 -15.27 -9.38 10.79
N VAL A 178 -15.62 -8.16 11.24
CA VAL A 178 -15.97 -7.90 12.64
C VAL A 178 -17.26 -8.64 13.02
N THR A 179 -18.27 -8.62 12.15
CA THR A 179 -19.53 -9.37 12.36
C THR A 179 -19.26 -10.86 12.49
N GLU A 180 -18.41 -11.43 11.63
CA GLU A 180 -18.06 -12.85 11.64
C GLU A 180 -17.25 -13.22 12.90
N ILE A 181 -16.26 -12.41 13.29
CA ILE A 181 -15.51 -12.59 14.54
C ILE A 181 -16.47 -12.57 15.73
N THR A 182 -17.38 -11.61 15.77
CA THR A 182 -18.37 -11.45 16.85
C THR A 182 -19.31 -12.65 16.92
N SER A 183 -19.89 -13.03 15.80
CA SER A 183 -20.78 -14.18 15.67
C SER A 183 -20.12 -15.47 16.16
N ARG A 184 -18.87 -15.71 15.75
CA ARG A 184 -18.11 -16.91 16.13
C ARG A 184 -17.68 -16.90 17.59
N ALA A 185 -17.18 -15.77 18.08
CA ALA A 185 -16.74 -15.62 19.46
C ALA A 185 -17.90 -15.78 20.47
N LEU A 186 -19.10 -15.30 20.11
CA LEU A 186 -20.31 -15.39 20.94
C LEU A 186 -21.09 -16.70 20.75
N SER A 187 -20.62 -17.60 19.89
CA SER A 187 -21.33 -18.84 19.50
C SER A 187 -21.40 -19.92 20.60
N ARG A 188 -20.95 -19.63 21.82
CA ARG A 188 -20.94 -20.54 22.98
C ARG A 188 -20.33 -21.93 22.67
N GLY A 189 -19.26 -21.91 21.88
CA GLY A 189 -18.48 -23.10 21.55
C GLY A 189 -18.95 -23.88 20.31
N GLN A 190 -19.87 -23.34 19.52
CA GLN A 190 -20.19 -23.93 18.21
C GLN A 190 -19.06 -23.76 17.18
N TRP A 191 -18.34 -22.65 17.28
CA TRP A 191 -17.15 -22.39 16.47
C TRP A 191 -15.86 -22.66 17.26
N PRO A 192 -14.77 -23.05 16.57
CA PRO A 192 -13.46 -23.10 17.19
C PRO A 192 -12.99 -21.71 17.63
N GLN A 193 -12.00 -21.70 18.53
CA GLN A 193 -11.32 -20.46 18.94
C GLN A 193 -10.77 -19.72 17.71
N ILE A 194 -10.62 -18.41 17.83
CA ILE A 194 -10.12 -17.54 16.76
C ILE A 194 -8.72 -17.05 17.12
N LEU A 195 -7.74 -17.22 16.23
CA LEU A 195 -6.40 -16.67 16.38
C LEU A 195 -6.27 -15.39 15.55
N ILE A 196 -5.93 -14.29 16.23
CA ILE A 196 -5.81 -12.96 15.63
C ILE A 196 -4.45 -12.36 15.98
N PHE A 197 -3.74 -11.86 14.97
CA PHE A 197 -2.60 -10.97 15.15
C PHE A 197 -3.10 -9.52 15.05
N PRO A 198 -3.33 -8.82 16.18
CA PRO A 198 -4.03 -7.55 16.20
C PRO A 198 -3.22 -6.40 15.56
N GLU A 199 -1.91 -6.59 15.35
CA GLU A 199 -1.05 -5.65 14.61
C GLU A 199 -1.54 -5.46 13.15
N GLY A 200 -2.10 -6.51 12.55
CA GLY A 200 -2.58 -6.50 11.16
C GLY A 200 -1.48 -6.37 10.09
N THR A 201 -0.20 -6.40 10.50
CA THR A 201 1.02 -6.36 9.68
C THR A 201 2.16 -7.03 10.45
N CYS A 202 3.28 -7.32 9.78
CA CYS A 202 4.48 -7.81 10.44
C CYS A 202 5.42 -6.66 10.87
N THR A 203 6.12 -6.85 11.99
CA THR A 203 7.06 -5.93 12.63
C THR A 203 8.37 -6.63 12.99
N ASN A 204 9.41 -5.86 13.33
CA ASN A 204 10.72 -6.37 13.75
C ASN A 204 10.80 -6.76 15.24
N ARG A 205 9.67 -6.76 15.96
CA ARG A 205 9.55 -7.07 17.39
C ARG A 205 10.24 -6.10 18.37
N SER A 206 10.78 -4.97 17.90
CA SER A 206 11.42 -3.99 18.79
C SER A 206 10.42 -3.24 19.68
N CYS A 207 9.14 -3.19 19.28
CA CYS A 207 8.04 -2.62 20.03
C CYS A 207 6.70 -3.24 19.57
N LEU A 208 5.64 -3.00 20.34
CA LEU A 208 4.26 -3.31 19.91
C LEU A 208 3.57 -2.06 19.33
N ILE A 209 3.09 -2.20 18.10
CA ILE A 209 2.30 -1.16 17.42
C ILE A 209 0.85 -1.15 17.91
N THR A 210 0.06 -0.17 17.47
CA THR A 210 -1.37 -0.08 17.81
C THR A 210 -2.14 -1.31 17.36
N PHE A 211 -2.91 -1.89 18.27
CA PHE A 211 -3.75 -3.05 18.00
C PHE A 211 -5.06 -2.64 17.34
N LYS A 212 -5.42 -3.37 16.27
CA LYS A 212 -6.74 -3.26 15.63
C LYS A 212 -7.81 -3.83 16.56
N GLN A 213 -8.97 -3.16 16.57
CA GLN A 213 -10.06 -3.44 17.51
C GLN A 213 -10.81 -4.75 17.23
N GLY A 214 -10.65 -5.37 16.05
CA GLY A 214 -11.48 -6.49 15.61
C GLY A 214 -11.55 -7.68 16.58
N ALA A 215 -10.45 -7.98 17.28
CA ALA A 215 -10.43 -9.03 18.31
C ALA A 215 -11.16 -8.67 19.61
N PHE A 216 -11.37 -7.38 19.85
CA PHE A 216 -11.81 -6.80 21.13
C PHE A 216 -13.26 -6.32 21.09
N ILE A 217 -13.80 -6.03 19.90
CA ILE A 217 -15.21 -5.65 19.69
C ILE A 217 -16.22 -6.64 20.31
N PRO A 218 -16.02 -7.98 20.28
CA PRO A 218 -17.00 -8.88 20.88
C PRO A 218 -17.13 -8.79 22.41
N GLY A 219 -16.20 -8.10 23.11
CA GLY A 219 -16.25 -7.95 24.57
C GLY A 219 -16.06 -9.24 25.36
N VAL A 220 -15.49 -10.28 24.75
CA VAL A 220 -15.24 -11.60 25.35
C VAL A 220 -13.83 -11.72 25.93
N PRO A 221 -13.56 -12.67 26.84
CA PRO A 221 -12.20 -12.97 27.28
C PRO A 221 -11.27 -13.33 26.13
N VAL A 222 -10.04 -12.85 26.20
CA VAL A 222 -8.98 -13.15 25.22
C VAL A 222 -7.78 -13.77 25.91
N GLN A 223 -7.08 -14.70 25.25
CA GLN A 223 -5.79 -15.16 25.73
C GLN A 223 -4.65 -14.51 24.94
N PRO A 224 -3.81 -13.67 25.59
CA PRO A 224 -2.63 -13.13 24.96
C PRO A 224 -1.55 -14.21 24.76
N VAL A 225 -0.96 -14.25 23.56
CA VAL A 225 0.09 -15.19 23.17
C VAL A 225 1.32 -14.41 22.70
N LEU A 226 2.45 -14.62 23.34
CA LEU A 226 3.69 -13.91 23.05
C LEU A 226 4.63 -14.76 22.21
N LEU A 227 5.17 -14.19 21.14
CA LEU A 227 6.23 -14.83 20.34
C LEU A 227 7.58 -14.16 20.57
N ARG A 228 8.62 -14.98 20.76
CA ARG A 228 10.02 -14.51 20.78
C ARG A 228 10.90 -15.39 19.91
N TYR A 229 11.83 -14.76 19.22
CA TYR A 229 12.83 -15.43 18.38
C TYR A 229 14.24 -15.12 18.90
N PRO A 230 14.70 -15.82 19.97
CA PRO A 230 16.00 -15.56 20.60
C PRO A 230 17.14 -16.18 19.78
N ASN A 231 17.28 -15.74 18.53
CA ASN A 231 18.27 -16.21 17.58
C ASN A 231 19.34 -15.14 17.36
N LYS A 232 20.61 -15.57 17.34
CA LYS A 232 21.73 -14.67 16.97
C LYS A 232 21.58 -14.19 15.52
N LEU A 233 21.16 -15.09 14.64
CA LEU A 233 20.86 -14.81 13.25
C LEU A 233 19.35 -14.76 13.06
N ASP A 234 18.81 -13.56 12.92
CA ASP A 234 17.39 -13.37 12.68
C ASP A 234 17.10 -13.47 11.17
N THR A 235 16.55 -14.62 10.79
CA THR A 235 16.05 -14.91 9.45
C THR A 235 14.54 -15.07 9.43
N VAL A 236 13.83 -14.57 10.45
CA VAL A 236 12.37 -14.74 10.58
C VAL A 236 11.62 -13.42 10.57
N THR A 237 12.30 -12.29 10.72
CA THR A 237 11.70 -10.97 10.58
C THR A 237 11.37 -10.65 9.14
N TRP A 238 10.07 -10.57 8.85
CA TRP A 238 9.57 -10.08 7.58
C TRP A 238 9.03 -8.67 7.76
N THR A 239 9.81 -7.68 7.35
CA THR A 239 9.41 -6.28 7.33
C THR A 239 9.42 -5.75 5.91
N TRP A 240 8.77 -4.61 5.67
CA TRP A 240 8.68 -4.00 4.34
C TRP A 240 10.03 -3.62 3.73
N GLN A 241 10.97 -3.11 4.54
CA GLN A 241 12.37 -2.88 4.13
C GLN A 241 13.32 -4.02 4.51
N GLY A 242 12.78 -5.21 4.76
CA GLY A 242 13.56 -6.40 5.11
C GLY A 242 13.81 -7.30 3.91
N TYR A 243 14.12 -8.56 4.20
CA TYR A 243 14.24 -9.60 3.19
C TYR A 243 12.89 -9.87 2.51
N SER A 244 12.94 -10.23 1.22
CA SER A 244 11.79 -10.80 0.53
C SER A 244 11.39 -12.14 1.16
N LEU A 245 10.13 -12.56 0.92
CA LEU A 245 9.62 -13.85 1.38
C LEU A 245 10.53 -15.02 0.96
N LYS A 246 11.02 -15.00 -0.28
CA LYS A 246 11.90 -16.05 -0.82
C LYS A 246 13.23 -16.10 -0.09
N GLU A 247 13.86 -14.95 0.11
CA GLU A 247 15.13 -14.85 0.84
C GLU A 247 14.97 -15.33 2.28
N LEU A 248 13.90 -14.90 2.95
CA LEU A 248 13.60 -15.28 4.33
C LEU A 248 13.42 -16.80 4.48
N CYS A 249 12.66 -17.42 3.57
CA CYS A 249 12.49 -18.87 3.49
C CYS A 249 13.84 -19.58 3.30
N ILE A 250 14.63 -19.19 2.29
CA ILE A 250 15.91 -19.83 1.98
C ILE A 250 16.85 -19.73 3.18
N MET A 251 17.03 -18.53 3.75
CA MET A 251 17.94 -18.36 4.87
C MET A 251 17.52 -19.16 6.10
N THR A 252 16.22 -19.19 6.44
CA THR A 252 15.70 -19.99 7.56
C THR A 252 15.92 -21.47 7.34
N LEU A 253 15.63 -21.98 6.14
CA LEU A 253 15.80 -23.38 5.79
C LEU A 253 17.27 -23.80 5.72
N CYS A 254 18.20 -22.87 5.46
CA CYS A 254 19.63 -23.10 5.53
C CYS A 254 20.20 -23.06 6.96
N GLN A 255 19.44 -22.60 7.97
CA GLN A 255 19.89 -22.64 9.36
C GLN A 255 19.80 -24.06 9.93
N LEU A 256 20.78 -24.46 10.75
CA LEU A 256 20.70 -25.74 11.50
C LEU A 256 19.44 -25.81 12.36
N PHE A 257 19.16 -24.74 13.11
CA PHE A 257 17.94 -24.60 13.89
C PHE A 257 17.58 -23.12 14.08
N THR A 258 16.28 -22.86 14.22
CA THR A 258 15.69 -21.56 14.55
C THR A 258 14.89 -21.73 15.84
N ARG A 259 15.21 -20.99 16.89
CA ARG A 259 14.48 -21.06 18.17
C ARG A 259 13.27 -20.14 18.13
N VAL A 260 12.14 -20.64 18.62
CA VAL A 260 10.94 -19.83 18.88
C VAL A 260 10.44 -20.14 20.27
N GLU A 261 10.21 -19.12 21.08
CA GLU A 261 9.50 -19.24 22.35
C GLU A 261 8.08 -18.72 22.16
N VAL A 262 7.09 -19.55 22.50
CA VAL A 262 5.68 -19.19 22.52
C VAL A 262 5.21 -19.22 23.97
N GLU A 263 4.76 -18.08 24.47
CA GLU A 263 4.32 -17.93 25.86
C GLU A 263 2.83 -17.55 25.91
N PHE A 264 2.03 -18.42 26.51
CA PHE A 264 0.63 -18.20 26.78
C PHE A 264 0.47 -17.46 28.11
N LEU A 265 0.04 -16.21 28.07
CA LEU A 265 -0.28 -15.43 29.27
C LEU A 265 -1.60 -15.93 29.90
N PRO A 266 -1.86 -15.59 31.17
CA PRO A 266 -3.19 -15.79 31.76
C PRO A 266 -4.29 -15.16 30.90
N VAL A 267 -5.48 -15.76 30.93
CA VAL A 267 -6.65 -15.23 30.22
C VAL A 267 -6.96 -13.83 30.72
N TYR A 268 -7.12 -12.91 29.79
CA TYR A 268 -7.53 -11.55 30.06
C TYR A 268 -9.04 -11.43 29.93
N VAL A 269 -9.71 -11.17 31.05
CA VAL A 269 -11.17 -10.97 31.10
C VAL A 269 -11.45 -9.46 31.07
N PRO A 270 -12.19 -8.94 30.08
CA PRO A 270 -12.48 -7.51 30.01
C PRO A 270 -13.44 -7.08 31.12
N THR A 271 -13.13 -5.94 31.73
CA THR A 271 -14.01 -5.18 32.63
C THR A 271 -15.21 -4.61 31.87
N GLU A 272 -16.25 -4.17 32.59
CA GLU A 272 -17.43 -3.57 31.96
C GLU A 272 -17.09 -2.30 31.15
N GLU A 273 -16.11 -1.51 31.57
CA GLU A 273 -15.59 -0.37 30.79
C GLU A 273 -14.98 -0.84 29.46
N GLU A 274 -14.12 -1.85 29.50
CA GLU A 274 -13.45 -2.41 28.32
C GLU A 274 -14.43 -3.11 27.36
N ARG A 275 -15.54 -3.64 27.86
CA ARG A 275 -16.60 -4.21 27.00
C ARG A 275 -17.32 -3.14 26.19
N ASN A 276 -17.44 -1.93 26.75
CA ASN A 276 -18.08 -0.79 26.10
C ASN A 276 -17.09 0.06 25.29
N ASP A 277 -15.78 -0.09 25.53
CA ASP A 277 -14.71 0.58 24.79
C ASP A 277 -13.66 -0.45 24.27
N PRO A 278 -13.84 -0.94 23.03
CA PRO A 278 -12.89 -1.85 22.39
C PRO A 278 -11.48 -1.27 22.19
N ILE A 279 -11.33 0.06 22.16
CA ILE A 279 -10.03 0.74 22.05
C ILE A 279 -9.29 0.61 23.37
N LEU A 280 -9.98 0.91 24.48
CA LEU A 280 -9.43 0.74 25.82
C LEU A 280 -9.01 -0.71 26.06
N PHE A 281 -9.87 -1.67 25.68
CA PHE A 281 -9.57 -3.09 25.80
C PHE A 281 -8.32 -3.48 25.01
N ALA A 282 -8.25 -3.10 23.73
CA ALA A 282 -7.09 -3.36 22.88
C ALA A 282 -5.79 -2.79 23.48
N ASN A 283 -5.86 -1.56 24.01
CA ASN A 283 -4.71 -0.87 24.60
C ASN A 283 -4.22 -1.53 25.90
N ARG A 284 -5.12 -1.95 26.80
CA ARG A 284 -4.73 -2.63 28.05
C ARG A 284 -4.15 -4.01 27.79
N VAL A 285 -4.71 -4.77 26.84
CA VAL A 285 -4.12 -6.05 26.40
C VAL A 285 -2.75 -5.82 25.77
N ARG A 286 -2.60 -4.82 24.89
CA ARG A 286 -1.31 -4.43 24.31
C ARG A 286 -0.27 -4.09 25.39
N GLN A 287 -0.65 -3.29 26.39
CA GLN A 287 0.25 -2.91 27.48
C GLN A 287 0.68 -4.10 28.33
N THR A 288 -0.25 -5.03 28.59
CA THR A 288 0.02 -6.28 29.30
C THR A 288 1.05 -7.13 28.54
N MET A 289 0.85 -7.28 27.21
CA MET A 289 1.77 -8.01 26.34
C MET A 289 3.14 -7.33 26.25
N ALA A 290 3.18 -6.00 26.10
CA ALA A 290 4.41 -5.22 26.04
C ALA A 290 5.25 -5.37 27.32
N THR A 291 4.60 -5.31 28.48
CA THR A 291 5.23 -5.48 29.80
C THR A 291 5.86 -6.86 29.93
N ALA A 292 5.14 -7.92 29.54
CA ALA A 292 5.64 -9.29 29.58
C ALA A 292 6.75 -9.56 28.54
N LEU A 293 6.68 -8.91 27.37
CA LEU A 293 7.75 -8.95 26.34
C LEU A 293 8.98 -8.12 26.73
N LYS A 294 8.83 -7.15 27.64
CA LYS A 294 9.82 -6.11 27.98
C LYS A 294 10.22 -5.26 26.77
N VAL A 295 9.23 -4.88 25.97
CA VAL A 295 9.40 -3.99 24.82
C VAL A 295 8.50 -2.76 24.98
N PRO A 296 8.88 -1.59 24.45
CA PRO A 296 8.01 -0.42 24.46
C PRO A 296 6.78 -0.62 23.56
N VAL A 297 5.79 0.24 23.75
CA VAL A 297 4.66 0.40 22.82
C VAL A 297 4.88 1.64 21.95
N THR A 298 4.27 1.65 20.78
CA THR A 298 4.24 2.83 19.93
C THR A 298 2.86 3.00 19.29
N ASP A 299 2.47 4.24 19.01
CA ASP A 299 1.15 4.52 18.44
C ASP A 299 1.09 4.33 16.93
N HIS A 300 2.19 3.85 16.31
CA HIS A 300 2.21 3.46 14.90
C HIS A 300 1.09 2.47 14.57
N THR A 301 0.55 2.61 13.38
CA THR A 301 -0.55 1.82 12.82
C THR A 301 -0.13 1.18 11.50
N PHE A 302 -0.97 0.30 10.98
CA PHE A 302 -0.79 -0.24 9.63
C PHE A 302 -0.83 0.88 8.58
N GLU A 303 -1.65 1.90 8.82
CA GLU A 303 -1.77 3.08 8.00
C GLU A 303 -0.42 3.80 7.96
N ASP A 304 0.19 4.15 9.09
CA ASP A 304 1.51 4.82 9.15
C ASP A 304 2.58 4.07 8.34
N CYS A 305 2.55 2.73 8.36
CA CYS A 305 3.41 1.91 7.52
C CYS A 305 3.16 2.12 6.00
N ARG A 306 1.92 2.31 5.56
CA ARG A 306 1.60 2.66 4.16
C ARG A 306 2.11 4.04 3.77
N LEU A 307 2.02 5.04 4.66
CA LEU A 307 2.60 6.37 4.43
C LEU A 307 4.10 6.27 4.27
N MET A 308 4.78 5.53 5.15
CA MET A 308 6.22 5.28 5.07
C MET A 308 6.62 4.66 3.72
N ILE A 309 5.86 3.70 3.22
CA ILE A 309 6.09 3.11 1.89
C ILE A 309 5.91 4.15 0.78
N SER A 310 4.85 4.94 0.83
CA SER A 310 4.63 6.01 -0.15
C SER A 310 5.75 7.06 -0.11
N ALA A 311 6.23 7.45 1.07
CA ALA A 311 7.36 8.36 1.25
C ALA A 311 8.66 7.79 0.65
N GLY A 312 8.95 6.51 0.88
CA GLY A 312 10.12 5.85 0.30
C GLY A 312 10.05 5.69 -1.23
N GLN A 313 8.85 5.47 -1.78
CA GLN A 313 8.63 5.49 -3.25
C GLN A 313 8.93 6.87 -3.86
N LEU A 314 8.79 7.93 -3.07
CA LEU A 314 9.13 9.31 -3.43
C LEU A 314 10.57 9.71 -3.04
N THR A 315 11.43 8.75 -2.70
CA THR A 315 12.84 8.96 -2.30
C THR A 315 13.05 9.82 -1.05
N LEU A 316 12.00 10.04 -0.25
CA LEU A 316 12.12 10.74 1.03
C LEU A 316 12.72 9.84 2.11
N PRO A 317 13.37 10.40 3.16
CA PRO A 317 13.73 9.63 4.35
C PRO A 317 12.50 8.88 4.87
N MET A 318 12.61 7.58 5.11
CA MET A 318 11.46 6.79 5.57
C MET A 318 10.97 7.24 6.95
N GLU A 319 11.86 7.86 7.72
CA GLU A 319 11.58 8.54 8.97
C GLU A 319 10.58 9.69 8.80
N ALA A 320 10.47 10.29 7.61
CA ALA A 320 9.46 11.30 7.28
C ALA A 320 8.03 10.73 7.23
N GLY A 321 7.88 9.40 7.06
CA GLY A 321 6.60 8.71 7.14
C GLY A 321 6.27 8.13 8.53
N LEU A 322 7.20 8.24 9.49
CA LEU A 322 7.06 7.80 10.89
C LEU A 322 6.49 8.89 11.80
N VAL A 323 5.76 9.83 11.24
CA VAL A 323 4.98 10.72 12.08
C VAL A 323 3.83 9.89 12.64
N GLU A 324 3.56 9.95 13.94
CA GLU A 324 2.42 9.27 14.59
C GLU A 324 1.09 9.81 14.00
N PHE A 325 0.78 9.45 12.76
CA PHE A 325 -0.14 10.20 11.93
C PHE A 325 -1.56 10.09 12.47
N THR A 326 -1.92 8.97 13.12
CA THR A 326 -3.20 8.86 13.83
C THR A 326 -3.37 9.95 14.90
N LYS A 327 -2.29 10.40 15.55
CA LYS A 327 -2.31 11.46 16.56
C LYS A 327 -2.44 12.85 15.93
N ILE A 328 -1.76 13.07 14.81
CA ILE A 328 -1.86 14.31 14.01
C ILE A 328 -3.25 14.41 13.36
N SER A 329 -3.71 13.35 12.72
CA SER A 329 -5.04 13.19 12.14
C SER A 329 -6.14 13.43 13.18
N LYS A 330 -6.04 12.87 14.39
CA LYS A 330 -6.99 13.13 15.47
C LYS A 330 -6.95 14.56 16.00
N LYS A 331 -5.76 15.15 16.16
CA LYS A 331 -5.61 16.53 16.67
C LYS A 331 -6.03 17.60 15.65
N LEU A 332 -5.82 17.34 14.36
CA LEU A 332 -6.00 18.32 13.27
C LEU A 332 -7.18 17.96 12.35
N ASN A 333 -7.91 16.89 12.66
CA ASN A 333 -9.01 16.36 11.87
C ASN A 333 -8.64 16.07 10.40
N LEU A 334 -7.42 15.61 10.15
CA LEU A 334 -6.89 15.37 8.79
C LEU A 334 -7.25 13.98 8.27
N LYS A 335 -7.78 13.90 7.05
CA LYS A 335 -8.10 12.63 6.37
C LYS A 335 -6.89 12.07 5.63
N TRP A 336 -6.70 10.75 5.71
CA TRP A 336 -5.61 9.99 5.05
C TRP A 336 -5.37 10.38 3.58
N ASN A 337 -6.45 10.53 2.81
CA ASN A 337 -6.38 10.77 1.37
C ASN A 337 -5.68 12.11 1.04
N HIS A 338 -5.89 13.13 1.86
CA HIS A 338 -5.26 14.45 1.65
C HIS A 338 -3.78 14.41 2.02
N VAL A 339 -3.39 13.58 2.98
CA VAL A 339 -2.03 13.57 3.53
C VAL A 339 -1.04 12.93 2.58
N ARG A 340 -1.48 11.97 1.76
CA ARG A 340 -0.67 11.41 0.67
C ARG A 340 -0.37 12.47 -0.40
N GLU A 341 -1.35 13.29 -0.77
CA GLU A 341 -1.18 14.42 -1.71
C GLU A 341 -0.29 15.51 -1.10
N GLN A 342 -0.41 15.76 0.20
CA GLN A 342 0.52 16.66 0.91
C GLN A 342 1.94 16.08 0.99
N LEU A 343 2.12 14.75 0.90
CA LEU A 343 3.44 14.13 0.94
C LEU A 343 4.26 14.41 -0.31
N ASP A 344 3.61 14.50 -1.47
CA ASP A 344 4.23 14.99 -2.72
C ASP A 344 4.62 16.47 -2.60
N THR A 345 3.78 17.25 -1.93
CA THR A 345 4.08 18.65 -1.60
C THR A 345 5.28 18.75 -0.67
N PHE A 346 5.32 17.94 0.40
CA PHE A 346 6.48 17.83 1.30
C PHE A 346 7.74 17.33 0.60
N ALA A 347 7.61 16.40 -0.36
CA ALA A 347 8.73 15.94 -1.17
C ALA A 347 9.30 17.06 -2.05
N ALA A 348 8.43 17.88 -2.64
CA ALA A 348 8.81 19.08 -3.40
C ALA A 348 9.49 20.13 -2.50
N ILE A 349 9.04 20.29 -1.25
CA ILE A 349 9.69 21.19 -0.27
C ILE A 349 11.08 20.66 0.14
N ALA A 350 11.17 19.37 0.45
CA ALA A 350 12.43 18.72 0.85
C ALA A 350 13.49 18.72 -0.27
N SER A 351 13.05 18.73 -1.53
CA SER A 351 13.93 18.83 -2.71
C SER A 351 14.27 20.29 -3.08
N ALA A 352 13.42 21.26 -2.74
CA ALA A 352 13.70 22.69 -2.88
C ALA A 352 14.64 23.22 -1.78
N SER A 353 14.57 22.65 -0.57
CA SER A 353 15.47 22.97 0.54
C SER A 353 16.80 22.24 0.36
N LYS A 354 17.90 22.99 0.22
CA LYS A 354 19.26 22.46 0.00
C LYS A 354 19.80 21.72 1.23
N GLY A 355 19.23 20.56 1.56
CA GLY A 355 19.68 19.73 2.69
C GLY A 355 18.58 19.10 3.54
N GLY A 356 17.29 19.22 3.18
CA GLY A 356 16.22 18.49 3.86
C GLY A 356 15.87 18.96 5.28
N GLN A 357 16.15 20.22 5.61
CA GLN A 357 15.70 20.88 6.84
C GLN A 357 14.85 22.10 6.47
N ILE A 358 13.68 22.24 7.08
CA ILE A 358 12.73 23.34 6.84
C ILE A 358 12.52 24.05 8.18
N GLY A 359 12.77 25.36 8.24
CA GLY A 359 12.52 26.18 9.43
C GLY A 359 11.03 26.48 9.64
N ILE A 360 10.63 26.97 10.82
CA ILE A 360 9.22 27.27 11.09
C ILE A 360 8.68 28.41 10.22
N GLU A 361 9.56 29.35 9.86
CA GLU A 361 9.26 30.46 8.97
C GLU A 361 8.97 29.97 7.55
N GLU A 362 9.82 29.08 7.02
CA GLU A 362 9.61 28.45 5.71
C GLU A 362 8.39 27.53 5.72
N PHE A 363 8.17 26.78 6.81
CA PHE A 363 7.00 25.94 7.00
C PHE A 363 5.69 26.76 7.03
N ALA A 364 5.72 27.93 7.67
CA ALA A 364 4.60 28.85 7.74
C ALA A 364 4.32 29.54 6.40
N GLU A 365 5.36 29.98 5.71
CA GLU A 365 5.29 30.58 4.37
C GLU A 365 4.73 29.58 3.36
N TYR A 366 5.14 28.32 3.45
CA TYR A 366 4.67 27.27 2.54
C TYR A 366 3.21 26.87 2.79
N LEU A 367 2.81 26.77 4.06
CA LEU A 367 1.41 26.52 4.44
C LEU A 367 0.52 27.76 4.26
N LYS A 368 1.11 28.91 3.93
CA LYS A 368 0.44 30.22 3.83
C LYS A 368 -0.33 30.56 5.11
N LEU A 369 0.23 30.18 6.26
CA LEU A 369 -0.35 30.43 7.57
C LEU A 369 0.56 31.37 8.37
N PRO A 370 0.01 32.32 9.13
CA PRO A 370 0.83 33.13 10.03
C PRO A 370 1.40 32.26 11.16
N ILE A 371 2.63 32.56 11.57
CA ILE A 371 3.28 31.91 12.71
C ILE A 371 2.43 32.17 13.96
N SER A 372 1.74 31.12 14.41
CA SER A 372 0.85 31.11 15.57
C SER A 372 1.28 30.00 16.53
N ASP A 373 0.81 30.04 17.78
CA ASP A 373 1.14 28.99 18.75
C ASP A 373 0.65 27.60 18.30
N VAL A 374 -0.46 27.56 17.56
CA VAL A 374 -0.96 26.33 16.92
C VAL A 374 -0.04 25.85 15.79
N LEU A 375 0.48 26.76 14.97
CA LEU A 375 1.42 26.43 13.90
C LEU A 375 2.79 26.02 14.46
N ARG A 376 3.20 26.60 15.60
CA ARG A 376 4.36 26.19 16.39
C ARG A 376 4.20 24.79 16.95
N GLU A 377 3.04 24.48 17.56
CA GLU A 377 2.74 23.12 18.01
C GLU A 377 2.73 22.12 16.85
N LEU A 378 2.20 22.53 15.69
CA LEU A 378 2.19 21.73 14.47
C LEU A 378 3.61 21.47 13.93
N PHE A 379 4.41 22.53 13.81
CA PHE A 379 5.81 22.46 13.41
C PHE A 379 6.63 21.58 14.37
N LEU A 380 6.42 21.71 15.68
CA LEU A 380 7.05 20.89 16.72
C LEU A 380 6.63 19.42 16.68
N LEU A 381 5.46 19.07 16.14
CA LEU A 381 5.07 17.68 15.91
C LEU A 381 5.87 17.04 14.75
N PHE A 382 6.25 17.83 13.75
CA PHE A 382 7.15 17.42 12.66
C PHE A 382 8.64 17.51 13.06
N ASP A 383 9.00 18.46 13.94
CA ASP A 383 10.38 18.77 14.38
C ASP A 383 10.83 18.02 15.65
N ARG A 384 9.96 17.19 16.26
CA ARG A 384 10.31 16.36 17.45
C ARG A 384 11.41 15.31 17.20
N ALA A 385 12.00 15.26 16.01
CA ALA A 385 13.25 14.56 15.72
C ALA A 385 14.52 15.37 16.07
N LEU A 386 14.41 16.65 16.46
CA LEU A 386 15.56 17.57 16.49
C LEU A 386 15.72 18.48 17.72
N LEU A 387 14.81 18.45 18.70
CA LEU A 387 14.91 19.35 19.87
C LEU A 387 15.16 18.62 21.19
N SER A 388 16.44 18.33 21.46
CA SER A 388 16.96 18.47 22.83
C SER A 388 18.39 19.04 22.81
N GLY A 389 18.54 20.29 23.29
CA GLY A 389 19.77 20.75 23.95
C GLY A 389 20.68 21.77 23.24
N GLY A 390 20.23 23.02 23.16
CA GLY A 390 20.92 24.27 23.51
C GLY A 390 22.46 24.47 23.52
N SER A 391 22.85 25.58 22.86
CA SER A 391 23.86 26.60 23.21
C SER A 391 25.37 26.35 22.94
N GLY A 392 25.99 27.28 22.20
CA GLY A 392 27.47 27.43 22.17
C GLY A 392 28.03 28.03 20.88
N SER A 393 28.60 29.22 21.00
CA SER A 393 29.22 30.12 20.01
C SER A 393 30.49 29.63 19.29
N GLY A 394 30.77 30.16 18.08
CA GLY A 394 32.15 30.37 17.60
C GLY A 394 32.43 30.24 16.09
N GLN A 395 32.79 31.37 15.47
CA GLN A 395 33.66 31.67 14.30
C GLN A 395 34.40 30.49 13.60
N GLY A 396 34.72 30.43 12.31
CA GLY A 396 34.73 31.35 11.16
C GLY A 396 35.65 30.76 10.05
N GLU A 397 35.46 31.18 8.78
CA GLU A 397 36.44 31.20 7.65
C GLU A 397 36.99 29.86 7.08
N SER A 398 37.37 29.65 5.80
CA SER A 398 37.36 30.37 4.52
C SER A 398 37.83 29.42 3.36
N LEU A 399 37.27 29.63 2.16
CA LEU A 399 37.80 29.50 0.77
C LEU A 399 38.52 28.24 0.20
N VAL A 400 37.85 27.63 -0.79
CA VAL A 400 38.22 27.45 -2.22
C VAL A 400 39.67 27.11 -2.61
N ARG A 401 39.89 25.94 -3.26
CA ARG A 401 40.65 25.77 -4.53
C ARG A 401 40.76 24.32 -5.01
N GLY A 402 40.66 24.11 -6.33
CA GLY A 402 41.26 22.95 -7.03
C GLY A 402 40.29 22.18 -7.95
N LEU A 403 40.03 22.69 -9.16
CA LEU A 403 40.57 22.16 -10.44
C LEU A 403 39.91 20.81 -10.85
N GLY A 404 39.14 20.71 -11.94
CA GLY A 404 39.46 21.24 -13.27
C GLY A 404 40.51 20.34 -13.91
N GLY A 405 40.09 19.33 -14.68
CA GLY A 405 41.03 18.47 -15.39
C GLY A 405 40.44 17.23 -16.06
N LEU A 406 40.29 17.32 -17.39
CA LEU A 406 40.34 16.26 -18.40
C LEU A 406 39.08 15.41 -18.70
N LEU A 407 38.35 15.91 -19.71
CA LEU A 407 37.93 15.22 -20.93
C LEU A 407 39.00 14.22 -21.42
N THR A 408 38.73 13.06 -22.05
CA THR A 408 38.08 12.82 -23.36
C THR A 408 38.08 11.30 -23.65
N GLY A 409 37.17 10.81 -24.49
CA GLY A 409 37.41 9.60 -25.29
C GLY A 409 36.14 8.95 -25.84
N GLY A 410 35.80 9.23 -27.11
CA GLY A 410 34.66 8.65 -27.83
C GLY A 410 35.05 7.52 -28.80
N GLY A 411 34.03 6.90 -29.41
CA GLY A 411 34.15 5.96 -30.54
C GLY A 411 32.79 5.69 -31.19
N HIS A 412 32.70 5.91 -32.51
CA HIS A 412 31.52 5.87 -33.38
C HIS A 412 31.19 4.47 -33.95
N GLY A 413 29.92 4.24 -34.30
CA GLY A 413 29.43 3.19 -35.21
C GLY A 413 27.98 3.48 -35.64
N GLY A 414 27.72 3.58 -36.95
CA GLY A 414 26.54 4.24 -37.53
C GLY A 414 25.26 3.41 -37.72
N ASN A 415 24.14 4.06 -37.40
CA ASN A 415 22.87 4.26 -38.13
C ASN A 415 22.16 3.10 -38.86
N LEU A 416 21.12 2.56 -38.21
CA LEU A 416 19.78 2.33 -38.82
C LEU A 416 18.62 2.53 -37.82
N GLY A 417 18.89 3.17 -36.67
CA GLY A 417 17.94 3.34 -35.55
C GLY A 417 17.56 4.80 -35.24
N GLY A 418 18.02 5.76 -36.04
CA GLY A 418 17.94 7.19 -35.72
C GLY A 418 16.54 7.80 -35.71
N LEU A 419 15.61 7.29 -36.52
CA LEU A 419 14.22 7.81 -36.57
C LEU A 419 13.35 7.28 -35.43
N VAL A 420 13.46 5.99 -35.10
CA VAL A 420 12.70 5.37 -34.00
C VAL A 420 13.29 5.75 -32.64
N GLY A 421 14.63 5.79 -32.51
CA GLY A 421 15.30 6.21 -31.29
C GLY A 421 15.07 7.67 -30.91
N GLY A 422 14.92 8.56 -31.90
CA GLY A 422 14.55 9.96 -31.69
C GLY A 422 13.14 10.09 -31.09
N LEU A 423 12.15 9.43 -31.69
CA LEU A 423 10.76 9.42 -31.20
C LEU A 423 10.65 8.80 -29.79
N VAL A 424 11.38 7.73 -29.51
CA VAL A 424 11.35 7.05 -28.20
C VAL A 424 11.96 7.93 -27.09
N ASN A 425 13.10 8.58 -27.34
CA ASN A 425 13.70 9.51 -26.38
C ASN A 425 12.80 10.73 -26.11
N LEU A 426 12.09 11.22 -27.13
CA LEU A 426 11.20 12.37 -26.99
C LEU A 426 9.90 12.03 -26.24
N ILE A 427 9.36 10.82 -26.41
CA ILE A 427 8.21 10.32 -25.63
C ILE A 427 8.62 10.13 -24.16
N SER A 428 9.83 9.61 -23.91
CA SER A 428 10.39 9.45 -22.56
C SER A 428 10.51 10.79 -21.82
N GLU A 429 11.01 11.83 -22.48
CA GLU A 429 11.18 13.15 -21.87
C GLU A 429 9.83 13.84 -21.57
N ALA A 430 8.88 13.76 -22.50
CA ALA A 430 7.51 14.24 -22.28
C ALA A 430 6.80 13.48 -21.15
N ALA A 431 6.99 12.16 -21.07
CA ALA A 431 6.44 11.32 -20.01
C ALA A 431 7.09 11.64 -18.65
N ALA A 432 8.40 11.88 -18.61
CA ALA A 432 9.09 12.22 -17.37
C ALA A 432 8.57 13.52 -16.74
N GLN A 433 8.22 14.52 -17.57
CA GLN A 433 7.75 15.84 -17.11
C GLN A 433 6.25 15.91 -16.78
N TYR A 434 5.43 14.99 -17.30
CA TYR A 434 3.99 14.98 -17.07
C TYR A 434 3.63 14.35 -15.72
N ASN A 435 3.14 15.09 -14.73
CA ASN A 435 2.68 14.52 -13.45
C ASN A 435 1.14 14.39 -13.44
N PRO A 436 0.57 13.21 -13.76
CA PRO A 436 -0.88 13.01 -13.69
C PRO A 436 -1.36 13.10 -12.24
N GLU A 437 -2.59 13.56 -12.03
CA GLU A 437 -3.26 13.33 -10.74
C GLU A 437 -3.29 11.81 -10.48
N PRO A 438 -3.06 11.36 -9.23
CA PRO A 438 -3.03 9.93 -8.94
C PRO A 438 -4.38 9.30 -9.33
N PRO A 439 -4.39 8.16 -10.05
CA PRO A 439 -5.63 7.51 -10.42
C PRO A 439 -6.42 7.16 -9.15
N PRO A 440 -7.75 7.22 -9.22
CA PRO A 440 -8.59 6.85 -8.09
C PRO A 440 -8.31 5.40 -7.70
N LEU A 441 -8.24 5.15 -6.39
CA LEU A 441 -8.07 3.79 -5.89
C LEU A 441 -9.30 2.95 -6.29
N PRO A 442 -9.13 1.67 -6.70
CA PRO A 442 -10.26 0.78 -6.94
C PRO A 442 -11.16 0.71 -5.69
N ARG A 443 -12.48 0.70 -5.95
CA ARG A 443 -13.56 1.08 -5.02
C ARG A 443 -13.37 0.62 -3.58
N ASN A 444 -13.40 1.59 -2.66
CA ASN A 444 -14.03 1.41 -1.36
C ASN A 444 -15.45 1.99 -1.43
N HIS A 445 -16.48 1.17 -1.33
CA HIS A 445 -17.88 1.63 -1.33
C HIS A 445 -18.43 2.08 0.03
N PHE A 446 -19.50 2.85 -0.13
CA PHE A 446 -20.16 3.78 0.78
C PHE A 446 -20.68 3.18 2.07
N THR A 447 -20.39 3.85 3.20
CA THR A 447 -21.36 4.07 4.31
C THR A 447 -20.84 4.92 5.47
N ASN A 448 -19.58 5.39 5.50
CA ASN A 448 -19.07 6.14 6.67
C ASN A 448 -18.56 7.57 6.37
N VAL A 449 -19.01 8.22 5.28
CA VAL A 449 -18.41 9.50 4.83
C VAL A 449 -19.28 10.75 5.11
N GLU A 450 -20.50 10.61 5.61
CA GLU A 450 -21.42 11.76 5.74
C GLU A 450 -21.06 12.79 6.83
N ALA A 451 -20.10 12.50 7.72
CA ALA A 451 -19.78 13.41 8.84
C ALA A 451 -18.62 14.39 8.57
N SER A 452 -17.93 14.37 7.42
CA SER A 452 -16.70 15.18 7.23
C SER A 452 -16.35 15.60 5.79
N GLU A 453 -17.26 15.54 4.83
CA GLU A 453 -17.03 16.06 3.46
C GLU A 453 -17.24 17.59 3.40
N SER A 454 -16.43 18.30 2.59
CA SER A 454 -16.65 19.71 2.27
C SER A 454 -17.97 19.88 1.50
N GLU A 455 -18.59 21.06 1.59
CA GLU A 455 -19.89 21.32 0.95
C GLU A 455 -19.84 21.11 -0.57
N GLU A 456 -18.72 21.46 -1.21
CA GLU A 456 -18.48 21.27 -2.64
C GLU A 456 -18.47 19.78 -3.04
N ILE A 457 -17.86 18.91 -2.21
CA ILE A 457 -17.84 17.47 -2.44
C ILE A 457 -19.24 16.89 -2.21
N ARG A 458 -19.97 17.36 -1.21
CA ARG A 458 -21.38 16.97 -1.00
C ARG A 458 -22.26 17.37 -2.18
N GLN A 459 -22.09 18.57 -2.73
CA GLN A 459 -22.81 19.01 -3.93
C GLN A 459 -22.43 18.17 -5.16
N PHE A 460 -21.14 17.89 -5.36
CA PHE A 460 -20.67 17.04 -6.45
C PHE A 460 -21.18 15.60 -6.33
N ARG A 461 -21.25 15.08 -5.10
CA ARG A 461 -21.83 13.77 -4.78
C ARG A 461 -23.33 13.72 -5.07
N ARG A 462 -24.10 14.75 -4.70
CA ARG A 462 -25.52 14.84 -5.05
C ARG A 462 -25.73 14.87 -6.57
N LEU A 463 -24.88 15.60 -7.29
CA LEU A 463 -24.89 15.63 -8.75
C LEU A 463 -24.57 14.24 -9.33
N PHE A 464 -23.55 13.55 -8.82
CA PHE A 464 -23.23 12.20 -9.29
C PHE A 464 -24.38 11.21 -9.08
N VAL A 465 -25.01 11.21 -7.89
CA VAL A 465 -26.16 10.33 -7.60
C VAL A 465 -27.32 10.59 -8.56
N GLN A 466 -27.60 11.85 -8.88
CA GLN A 466 -28.62 12.20 -9.86
C GLN A 466 -28.30 11.75 -11.30
N LEU A 467 -27.02 11.54 -11.61
CA LEU A 467 -26.53 11.24 -12.96
C LEU A 467 -26.23 9.76 -13.18
N ALA A 468 -25.89 9.03 -12.11
CA ALA A 468 -25.50 7.62 -12.12
C ALA A 468 -26.67 6.65 -11.84
N GLY A 469 -27.87 7.15 -11.52
CA GLY A 469 -29.03 6.29 -11.27
C GLY A 469 -28.85 5.33 -10.06
N ASP A 470 -29.61 4.23 -10.06
CA ASP A 470 -29.68 3.29 -8.93
C ASP A 470 -28.43 2.41 -8.77
N ASP A 471 -27.63 2.24 -9.84
CA ASP A 471 -26.42 1.39 -9.83
C ASP A 471 -25.16 2.14 -9.36
N MET A 472 -25.26 3.45 -9.14
CA MET A 472 -24.17 4.31 -8.63
C MET A 472 -22.91 4.25 -9.50
N GLU A 473 -23.10 4.06 -10.81
CA GLU A 473 -22.07 4.03 -11.85
C GLU A 473 -22.48 4.91 -13.03
N VAL A 474 -21.50 5.47 -13.75
CA VAL A 474 -21.76 6.26 -14.96
C VAL A 474 -21.33 5.45 -16.17
N SER A 475 -22.30 4.98 -16.94
CA SER A 475 -22.08 4.33 -18.23
C SER A 475 -21.68 5.33 -19.32
N ALA A 476 -21.20 4.82 -20.46
CA ALA A 476 -20.88 5.66 -21.62
C ALA A 476 -22.09 6.47 -22.13
N THR A 477 -23.30 5.91 -22.02
CA THR A 477 -24.53 6.60 -22.42
C THR A 477 -24.85 7.76 -21.48
N GLU A 478 -24.70 7.56 -20.17
CA GLU A 478 -24.88 8.61 -19.18
C GLU A 478 -23.81 9.69 -19.31
N LEU A 479 -22.54 9.30 -19.46
CA LEU A 479 -21.44 10.24 -19.71
C LEU A 479 -21.70 11.12 -20.93
N ARG A 480 -22.17 10.53 -22.04
CA ARG A 480 -22.55 11.27 -23.25
C ARG A 480 -23.64 12.30 -22.95
N ASN A 481 -24.70 11.89 -22.25
CA ASN A 481 -25.81 12.76 -21.92
C ASN A 481 -25.36 13.92 -21.01
N ILE A 482 -24.49 13.64 -20.04
CA ILE A 482 -23.90 14.65 -19.15
C ILE A 482 -23.10 15.67 -19.94
N LEU A 483 -22.12 15.21 -20.74
CA LEU A 483 -21.24 16.10 -21.48
C LEU A 483 -21.99 16.94 -22.51
N ASN A 484 -22.95 16.35 -23.24
CA ASN A 484 -23.76 17.10 -24.21
C ASN A 484 -24.71 18.09 -23.54
N LYS A 485 -25.19 17.80 -22.32
CA LYS A 485 -25.97 18.75 -21.51
C LYS A 485 -25.12 19.92 -20.98
N VAL A 486 -23.82 19.72 -20.77
CA VAL A 486 -22.89 20.80 -20.45
C VAL A 486 -22.63 21.65 -21.68
N LEU A 487 -22.41 21.03 -22.85
CA LEU A 487 -22.20 21.73 -24.10
C LEU A 487 -23.38 22.63 -24.48
N SER A 488 -24.63 22.19 -24.24
CA SER A 488 -25.80 23.03 -24.51
C SER A 488 -25.88 24.31 -23.65
N ARG A 489 -25.11 24.38 -22.54
CA ARG A 489 -24.98 25.57 -21.68
C ARG A 489 -23.80 26.47 -22.08
N HIS A 490 -22.95 26.01 -23.00
CA HIS A 490 -21.78 26.71 -23.50
C HIS A 490 -21.90 26.96 -25.00
N GLN A 491 -22.77 27.90 -25.38
CA GLN A 491 -22.97 28.31 -26.77
C GLN A 491 -21.72 28.94 -27.40
N ASP A 492 -20.72 29.27 -26.58
CA ASP A 492 -19.39 29.75 -26.98
C ASP A 492 -18.49 28.62 -27.53
N LEU A 493 -18.87 27.35 -27.39
CA LEU A 493 -18.12 26.21 -27.93
C LEU A 493 -18.79 25.67 -29.19
N LYS A 494 -18.04 25.59 -30.30
CA LYS A 494 -18.54 25.04 -31.57
C LYS A 494 -18.13 23.57 -31.67
N THR A 495 -19.12 22.68 -31.64
CA THR A 495 -18.93 21.23 -31.53
C THR A 495 -20.19 20.47 -31.98
N ASP A 496 -20.00 19.30 -32.58
CA ASP A 496 -21.08 18.38 -32.95
C ASP A 496 -21.57 17.54 -31.74
N GLY A 497 -20.97 17.76 -30.57
CA GLY A 497 -21.22 17.01 -29.35
C GLY A 497 -20.38 15.73 -29.25
N PHE A 498 -20.42 15.12 -28.07
CA PHE A 498 -19.79 13.83 -27.83
C PHE A 498 -20.63 12.71 -28.42
N SER A 499 -20.02 11.89 -29.28
CA SER A 499 -20.61 10.67 -29.79
C SER A 499 -20.61 9.57 -28.73
N LEU A 500 -21.44 8.53 -28.90
CA LEU A 500 -21.46 7.40 -27.97
C LEU A 500 -20.12 6.64 -27.98
N ASP A 501 -19.49 6.50 -29.15
CA ASP A 501 -18.21 5.78 -29.27
C ASP A 501 -17.04 6.56 -28.65
N THR A 502 -17.11 7.89 -28.73
CA THR A 502 -16.19 8.78 -27.99
C THR A 502 -16.32 8.55 -26.49
N CYS A 503 -17.54 8.53 -25.96
CA CYS A 503 -17.77 8.30 -24.53
C CYS A 503 -17.42 6.87 -24.11
N ARG A 504 -17.65 5.85 -24.96
CA ARG A 504 -17.17 4.47 -24.71
C ARG A 504 -15.66 4.41 -24.60
N SER A 505 -14.96 5.10 -25.50
CA SER A 505 -13.50 5.19 -25.48
C SER A 505 -13.01 5.89 -24.20
N MET A 506 -13.68 6.97 -23.78
CA MET A 506 -13.36 7.68 -22.53
C MET A 506 -13.60 6.84 -21.28
N VAL A 507 -14.68 6.06 -21.25
CA VAL A 507 -14.96 5.14 -20.15
C VAL A 507 -13.89 4.06 -20.11
N ALA A 508 -13.60 3.40 -21.24
CA ALA A 508 -12.63 2.31 -21.29
C ALA A 508 -11.23 2.70 -20.81
N VAL A 509 -10.77 3.93 -21.09
CA VAL A 509 -9.46 4.42 -20.63
C VAL A 509 -9.43 4.96 -19.19
N MET A 510 -10.61 5.14 -18.58
CA MET A 510 -10.77 5.64 -17.20
C MET A 510 -11.26 4.56 -16.23
N ASP A 511 -11.82 3.48 -16.76
CA ASP A 511 -12.30 2.29 -16.06
C ASP A 511 -11.12 1.47 -15.56
N THR A 512 -10.70 1.74 -14.33
CA THR A 512 -9.54 1.11 -13.73
C THR A 512 -9.83 -0.29 -13.19
N ASP A 513 -11.10 -0.61 -12.93
CA ASP A 513 -11.55 -1.89 -12.40
C ASP A 513 -12.20 -2.81 -13.46
N THR A 514 -12.21 -2.37 -14.74
CA THR A 514 -12.69 -3.10 -15.93
C THR A 514 -14.17 -3.49 -15.88
N ASN A 515 -14.98 -2.73 -15.13
CA ASN A 515 -16.40 -3.01 -14.95
C ASN A 515 -17.28 -2.49 -16.11
N GLY A 516 -16.71 -1.72 -17.04
CA GLY A 516 -17.35 -1.14 -18.22
C GLY A 516 -18.08 0.19 -17.96
N LYS A 517 -17.97 0.77 -16.77
CA LYS A 517 -18.61 2.01 -16.31
C LYS A 517 -17.68 2.76 -15.33
N LEU A 518 -18.07 3.98 -14.94
CA LEU A 518 -17.26 4.82 -14.06
C LEU A 518 -17.88 4.95 -12.68
N GLY A 519 -17.13 4.56 -11.65
CA GLY A 519 -17.48 4.86 -10.25
C GLY A 519 -17.32 6.34 -9.92
N PHE A 520 -17.74 6.75 -8.70
CA PHE A 520 -17.69 8.15 -8.25
C PHE A 520 -16.31 8.80 -8.38
N GLU A 521 -15.25 8.11 -7.95
CA GLU A 521 -13.89 8.69 -7.98
C GLU A 521 -13.30 8.72 -9.40
N GLU A 522 -13.62 7.74 -10.25
CA GLU A 522 -13.24 7.74 -11.68
C GLU A 522 -13.95 8.84 -12.45
N PHE A 523 -15.26 8.99 -12.22
CA PHE A 523 -16.03 10.08 -12.79
C PHE A 523 -15.54 11.44 -12.28
N LYS A 524 -15.23 11.57 -10.98
CA LYS A 524 -14.69 12.80 -10.38
C LYS A 524 -13.34 13.19 -10.99
N TYR A 525 -12.43 12.22 -11.14
CA TYR A 525 -11.13 12.42 -11.78
C TYR A 525 -11.30 12.89 -13.22
N LEU A 526 -12.10 12.17 -14.01
CA LEU A 526 -12.39 12.52 -15.40
C LEU A 526 -12.99 13.93 -15.48
N TRP A 527 -13.96 14.24 -14.62
CA TRP A 527 -14.65 15.53 -14.60
C TRP A 527 -13.73 16.70 -14.25
N ASN A 528 -12.85 16.53 -13.27
CA ASN A 528 -11.88 17.56 -12.88
C ASN A 528 -10.91 17.87 -14.02
N ASN A 529 -10.41 16.83 -14.71
CA ASN A 529 -9.57 16.99 -15.87
C ASN A 529 -10.31 17.67 -17.03
N ILE A 530 -11.55 17.28 -17.33
CA ILE A 530 -12.37 17.94 -18.36
C ILE A 530 -12.55 19.43 -18.06
N LYS A 531 -12.84 19.82 -16.80
CA LYS A 531 -12.92 21.25 -16.42
C LYS A 531 -11.60 21.98 -16.62
N LYS A 532 -10.47 21.39 -16.21
CA LYS A 532 -9.13 21.98 -16.39
C LYS A 532 -8.81 22.18 -17.87
N TRP A 533 -9.09 21.17 -18.70
CA TRP A 533 -8.87 21.22 -20.14
C TRP A 533 -9.84 22.16 -20.84
N GLN A 534 -11.06 22.32 -20.33
CA GLN A 534 -11.99 23.35 -20.78
C GLN A 534 -11.45 24.76 -20.54
N CYS A 535 -10.85 25.03 -19.38
CA CYS A 535 -10.18 26.29 -19.12
C CYS A 535 -8.99 26.51 -20.06
N ALA A 536 -8.20 25.48 -20.34
CA ALA A 536 -7.09 25.56 -21.29
C ALA A 536 -7.58 25.85 -22.72
N TYR A 537 -8.66 25.19 -23.15
CA TYR A 537 -9.29 25.38 -24.44
C TYR A 537 -9.76 26.83 -24.62
N LYS A 538 -10.57 27.34 -23.68
CA LYS A 538 -11.09 28.71 -23.73
C LYS A 538 -10.01 29.77 -23.64
N ARG A 539 -8.92 29.52 -22.92
CA ARG A 539 -7.79 30.46 -22.82
C ARG A 539 -7.02 30.57 -24.14
N CYS A 540 -6.99 29.49 -24.92
CA CYS A 540 -6.23 29.43 -26.17
C CYS A 540 -7.06 29.79 -27.41
N ASP A 541 -8.39 29.73 -27.33
CA ASP A 541 -9.33 30.27 -28.33
C ASP A 541 -9.39 31.81 -28.24
N THR A 542 -8.27 32.46 -28.57
CA THR A 542 -8.07 33.92 -28.43
C THR A 542 -9.01 34.74 -29.32
N ASN A 543 -9.49 34.15 -30.41
CA ASN A 543 -10.43 34.72 -31.36
C ASN A 543 -11.90 34.43 -31.01
N GLN A 544 -12.18 33.70 -29.91
CA GLN A 544 -13.53 33.29 -29.50
C GLN A 544 -14.31 32.62 -30.63
N SER A 545 -13.60 31.88 -31.47
CA SER A 545 -14.16 31.22 -32.65
C SER A 545 -14.95 29.96 -32.27
N GLY A 546 -14.77 29.49 -31.04
CA GLY A 546 -15.34 28.25 -30.53
C GLY A 546 -14.61 26.99 -30.99
N ILE A 547 -13.52 27.13 -31.77
CA ILE A 547 -12.69 26.04 -32.31
C ILE A 547 -11.20 26.40 -32.13
N LEU A 548 -10.32 25.44 -31.83
CA LEU A 548 -8.88 25.69 -31.83
C LEU A 548 -8.27 25.49 -33.21
N GLU A 549 -7.61 26.51 -33.74
CA GLU A 549 -6.89 26.44 -35.02
C GLU A 549 -5.52 25.75 -34.85
N ARG A 550 -4.95 25.24 -35.95
CA ARG A 550 -3.66 24.53 -35.97
C ARG A 550 -2.54 25.25 -35.23
N ALA A 551 -2.47 26.57 -35.34
CA ALA A 551 -1.44 27.38 -34.68
C ALA A 551 -1.59 27.45 -33.15
N GLN A 552 -2.83 27.32 -32.64
CA GLN A 552 -3.15 27.41 -31.22
C GLN A 552 -3.01 26.06 -30.50
N LEU A 553 -3.11 24.93 -31.22
CA LEU A 553 -3.09 23.59 -30.64
C LEU A 553 -1.85 23.26 -29.79
N PRO A 554 -0.61 23.55 -30.22
CA PRO A 554 0.57 23.29 -29.38
C PRO A 554 0.59 24.12 -28.08
N ALA A 555 0.01 25.32 -28.09
CA ALA A 555 -0.14 26.13 -26.89
C ALA A 555 -1.23 25.57 -25.97
N ALA A 556 -2.35 25.10 -26.52
CA ALA A 556 -3.44 24.48 -25.78
C ALA A 556 -3.03 23.16 -25.10
N LEU A 557 -2.24 22.32 -25.78
CA LEU A 557 -1.70 21.08 -25.21
C LEU A 557 -0.75 21.37 -24.04
N ARG A 558 0.15 22.36 -24.19
CA ARG A 558 1.03 22.82 -23.09
C ARG A 558 0.24 23.41 -21.94
N ALA A 559 -0.78 24.21 -22.23
CA ALA A 559 -1.70 24.78 -21.24
C ALA A 559 -2.47 23.70 -20.45
N ALA A 560 -2.81 22.59 -21.11
CA ALA A 560 -3.43 21.43 -20.50
C ALA A 560 -2.46 20.57 -19.66
N GLY A 561 -1.16 20.84 -19.73
CA GLY A 561 -0.10 20.17 -18.98
C GLY A 561 0.73 19.17 -19.79
N PHE A 562 0.50 19.06 -21.11
CA PHE A 562 1.19 18.12 -21.98
C PHE A 562 2.32 18.82 -22.74
N GLN A 563 3.57 18.52 -22.38
CA GLN A 563 4.75 19.01 -23.08
C GLN A 563 5.15 18.00 -24.15
N LEU A 564 4.61 18.16 -25.35
CA LEU A 564 4.89 17.30 -26.49
C LEU A 564 5.88 17.97 -27.44
N ASN A 565 6.72 17.16 -28.07
CA ASN A 565 7.54 17.62 -29.18
C ASN A 565 6.66 17.93 -30.42
N GLU A 566 7.26 18.57 -31.42
CA GLU A 566 6.54 18.96 -32.64
C GLU A 566 6.01 17.75 -33.44
N GLN A 567 6.77 16.65 -33.50
CA GLN A 567 6.40 15.45 -34.26
C GLN A 567 5.16 14.75 -33.69
N LEU A 568 5.06 14.60 -32.37
CA LEU A 568 3.90 14.03 -31.68
C LEU A 568 2.69 14.96 -31.79
N CYS A 569 2.90 16.28 -31.70
CA CYS A 569 1.84 17.25 -31.97
C CYS A 569 1.28 17.05 -33.39
N GLN A 570 2.13 16.87 -34.40
CA GLN A 570 1.67 16.62 -35.77
C GLN A 570 0.88 15.33 -35.92
N VAL A 571 1.30 14.24 -35.27
CA VAL A 571 0.56 12.95 -35.30
C VAL A 571 -0.81 13.09 -34.61
N ILE A 572 -0.86 13.77 -33.47
CA ILE A 572 -2.11 14.06 -32.76
C ILE A 572 -3.05 14.90 -33.62
N MET A 573 -2.53 15.97 -34.23
CA MET A 573 -3.33 16.82 -35.12
C MET A 573 -3.89 16.01 -36.30
N ARG A 574 -3.11 15.13 -36.92
CA ARG A 574 -3.61 14.25 -38.01
C ARG A 574 -4.73 13.31 -37.59
N ARG A 575 -4.78 12.90 -36.31
CA ARG A 575 -5.75 11.91 -35.81
C ARG A 575 -7.04 12.53 -35.29
N TYR A 576 -6.94 13.71 -34.68
CA TYR A 576 -8.04 14.35 -33.93
C TYR A 576 -8.48 15.70 -34.49
N ALA A 577 -7.68 16.37 -35.33
CA ALA A 577 -8.11 17.60 -35.98
C ALA A 577 -8.91 17.28 -37.26
N SER A 578 -9.77 18.21 -37.63
CA SER A 578 -10.51 18.23 -38.90
C SER A 578 -9.57 18.43 -40.09
N GLU A 579 -10.08 18.25 -41.32
CA GLU A 579 -9.30 18.38 -42.56
C GLU A 579 -8.65 19.76 -42.74
N ASP A 580 -9.31 20.81 -42.24
CA ASP A 580 -8.80 22.18 -42.21
C ASP A 580 -7.72 22.42 -41.14
N GLY A 581 -7.43 21.40 -40.31
CA GLY A 581 -6.46 21.46 -39.22
C GLY A 581 -6.99 22.10 -37.94
N SER A 582 -8.29 22.40 -37.86
CA SER A 582 -8.95 22.89 -36.67
C SER A 582 -9.41 21.74 -35.76
N MET A 583 -9.58 21.98 -34.46
CA MET A 583 -10.03 20.98 -33.50
C MET A 583 -11.14 21.55 -32.62
N ASP A 584 -12.33 20.97 -32.74
CA ASP A 584 -13.47 21.27 -31.89
C ASP A 584 -13.26 20.77 -30.45
N PHE A 585 -14.16 21.17 -29.55
CA PHE A 585 -14.03 20.87 -28.14
C PHE A 585 -14.09 19.38 -27.82
N ASN A 586 -15.00 18.62 -28.46
CA ASN A 586 -15.14 17.18 -28.23
C ASN A 586 -13.90 16.41 -28.69
N ASN A 587 -13.32 16.72 -29.86
CA ASN A 587 -12.10 16.07 -30.32
C ASN A 587 -10.89 16.44 -29.45
N PHE A 588 -10.83 17.69 -28.98
CA PHE A 588 -9.79 18.11 -28.05
C PHE A 588 -9.85 17.35 -26.72
N ILE A 589 -11.02 17.25 -26.10
CA ILE A 589 -11.18 16.46 -24.86
C ILE A 589 -10.91 14.98 -25.11
N SER A 590 -11.38 14.42 -26.22
CA SER A 590 -11.12 13.01 -26.59
C SER A 590 -9.62 12.71 -26.71
N CYS A 591 -8.89 13.61 -27.35
CA CYS A 591 -7.44 13.53 -27.47
C CYS A 591 -6.79 13.53 -26.09
N LEU A 592 -7.16 14.48 -25.21
CA LEU A 592 -6.52 14.64 -23.91
C LEU A 592 -6.82 13.51 -22.94
N VAL A 593 -8.05 12.97 -22.95
CA VAL A 593 -8.41 11.77 -22.17
C VAL A 593 -7.52 10.59 -22.57
N ARG A 594 -7.35 10.35 -23.87
CA ARG A 594 -6.50 9.26 -24.35
C ARG A 594 -5.02 9.51 -24.08
N LEU A 595 -4.56 10.74 -24.23
CA LEU A 595 -3.18 11.13 -23.97
C LEU A 595 -2.81 10.97 -22.49
N ASP A 596 -3.66 11.44 -21.56
CA ASP A 596 -3.52 11.22 -20.12
C ASP A 596 -3.43 9.72 -19.80
N SER A 597 -4.34 8.91 -20.35
CA SER A 597 -4.33 7.47 -20.13
C SER A 597 -3.03 6.80 -20.60
N MET A 598 -2.55 7.13 -21.80
CA MET A 598 -1.29 6.57 -22.34
C MET A 598 -0.08 6.95 -21.49
N PHE A 599 0.01 8.20 -21.01
CA PHE A 599 1.08 8.61 -20.10
C PHE A 599 1.01 7.89 -18.75
N ARG A 600 -0.19 7.75 -18.17
CA ARG A 600 -0.39 7.01 -16.91
C ARG A 600 0.01 5.55 -17.05
N ALA A 601 -0.44 4.88 -18.11
CA ALA A 601 -0.09 3.50 -18.40
C ALA A 601 1.42 3.33 -18.58
N PHE A 602 2.06 4.19 -19.38
CA PHE A 602 3.50 4.17 -19.58
C PHE A 602 4.26 4.30 -18.25
N LYS A 603 3.92 5.31 -17.44
CA LYS A 603 4.55 5.52 -16.13
C LYS A 603 4.40 4.33 -15.18
N SER A 604 3.24 3.68 -15.19
CA SER A 604 2.99 2.50 -14.35
C SER A 604 3.86 1.30 -14.73
N LEU A 605 4.27 1.22 -16.01
CA LEU A 605 5.05 0.12 -16.56
C LEU A 605 6.57 0.41 -16.57
N ASP A 606 6.99 1.68 -16.66
CA ASP A 606 8.38 2.14 -16.61
C ASP A 606 8.92 2.19 -15.16
N ARG A 607 9.08 1.01 -14.55
CA ARG A 607 9.49 0.86 -13.14
C ARG A 607 10.91 1.37 -12.83
N ASN A 608 11.76 1.47 -13.84
CA ASN A 608 13.15 1.89 -13.77
C ASN A 608 13.35 3.35 -14.22
N GLY A 609 12.29 4.02 -14.68
CA GLY A 609 12.31 5.43 -15.06
C GLY A 609 13.29 5.74 -16.19
N ASN A 610 13.57 4.75 -17.04
CA ASN A 610 14.56 4.89 -18.11
C ASN A 610 13.92 5.23 -19.46
N GLY A 611 12.59 5.42 -19.50
CA GLY A 611 11.87 5.74 -20.72
C GLY A 611 11.65 4.57 -21.66
N GLN A 612 11.82 3.33 -21.18
CA GLN A 612 11.65 2.13 -21.99
C GLN A 612 10.88 1.06 -21.24
N ILE A 613 9.83 0.53 -21.89
CA ILE A 613 9.01 -0.53 -21.33
C ILE A 613 9.20 -1.80 -22.16
N LYS A 614 9.38 -2.93 -21.47
CA LYS A 614 9.35 -4.27 -22.08
C LYS A 614 8.04 -4.94 -21.69
N MET A 615 7.24 -5.31 -22.68
CA MET A 615 5.95 -5.96 -22.48
C MET A 615 5.76 -7.14 -23.44
N THR A 616 4.86 -8.05 -23.11
CA THR A 616 4.50 -9.17 -23.99
C THR A 616 3.51 -8.70 -25.07
N ILE A 617 3.28 -9.53 -26.10
CA ILE A 617 2.26 -9.22 -27.13
C ILE A 617 0.85 -9.14 -26.52
N GLU A 618 0.58 -9.94 -25.49
CA GLU A 618 -0.69 -9.95 -24.77
C GLU A 618 -0.90 -8.63 -24.03
N ASP A 619 0.10 -8.19 -23.25
CA ASP A 619 0.08 -6.90 -22.55
C ASP A 619 -0.08 -5.72 -23.53
N TRP A 620 0.60 -5.78 -24.67
CA TRP A 620 0.51 -4.76 -25.71
C TRP A 620 -0.89 -4.70 -26.33
N LEU A 621 -1.48 -5.84 -26.65
CA LEU A 621 -2.83 -5.91 -27.21
C LEU A 621 -3.87 -5.45 -26.17
N GLN A 622 -3.74 -5.85 -24.92
CA GLN A 622 -4.62 -5.40 -23.84
C GLN A 622 -4.55 -3.87 -23.67
N LEU A 623 -3.34 -3.30 -23.69
CA LEU A 623 -3.10 -1.86 -23.54
C LEU A 623 -3.59 -1.04 -24.75
N THR A 624 -3.64 -1.61 -25.96
CA THR A 624 -3.93 -0.83 -27.18
C THR A 624 -5.31 -1.09 -27.78
N MET A 625 -5.96 -2.21 -27.43
CA MET A 625 -7.29 -2.58 -27.91
C MET A 625 -8.40 -2.23 -26.91
N TYR A 626 -8.13 -2.36 -25.62
CA TYR A 626 -9.10 -2.06 -24.56
C TYR A 626 -8.94 -0.64 -24.01
N SER A 627 -7.70 -0.14 -23.98
CA SER A 627 -7.36 1.28 -23.69
C SER A 627 -7.13 2.05 -24.99
#